data_AF-A0A515D5I1-F1
#
_entry.id   AF-A0A515D5I1-F1
#
_cell.length_a   1.000
_cell.length_b   1.000
_cell.length_c   1.000
_cell.angle_alpha   90.00
_cell.angle_beta   90.00
_cell.angle_gamma   90.00
#
_symmetry.space_group_name_H-M   'P 1'
#
loop_
_entity.id
_entity.type
_entity.pdbx_description
1 polymer ?
#
loop_
_entity_poly.entity_id
_entity_poly.type
_entity_poly.pdbx_seq_one_letter_code
_entity_poly.pdbx_strand_id
1 'polypeptide(L)'
;MSEHMSPLDQLYILNAELMKHGDKFTSPIVTVGGQAVHYWVVWYKDNYSEHPPIDYITSNDIDVTARNIDISVISSVLDVPVNYNDGSPPSLAILPLKNIKDGKIKTYFHKKFVNKEIFDDRHIEEPNIVDVLSSASYLTPSDFNGRKLIINTEVFHLPMENFQYTAHDKVRVLNPITCMASRFHNVTQGVKRNVVQEVSRIKALMVPVVAFIIEKFFIEEFRNGRKFLDLFVREVGKTAYRRFIVEHQIDIIKMLELIHSELSESGKFEENNHAFLTKELPNTIHQLSLQIERKKAQIHREILTKNK
;
A
#
# COMPACT_ATOMS: atom_id res chain seq x y z
N MET A 1 -24.29 -12.46 15.07
CA MET A 1 -22.90 -12.16 14.64
C MET A 1 -22.78 -12.53 13.17
N SER A 2 -22.09 -11.74 12.33
CA SER A 2 -21.97 -12.06 10.89
C SER A 2 -21.21 -13.37 10.69
N GLU A 3 -21.72 -14.24 9.80
CA GLU A 3 -21.09 -15.50 9.38
C GLU A 3 -19.90 -15.30 8.42
N HIS A 4 -19.62 -14.05 8.03
CA HIS A 4 -18.61 -13.69 7.05
C HIS A 4 -17.53 -12.81 7.66
N MET A 5 -16.28 -13.03 7.26
CA MET A 5 -15.19 -12.14 7.64
C MET A 5 -15.24 -10.84 6.85
N SER A 6 -14.90 -9.73 7.51
CA SER A 6 -14.63 -8.47 6.81
C SER A 6 -13.40 -8.64 5.90
N PRO A 7 -13.26 -7.86 4.81
CA PRO A 7 -12.11 -7.99 3.91
C PRO A 7 -10.76 -7.84 4.62
N LEU A 8 -10.68 -6.99 5.65
CA LEU A 8 -9.45 -6.78 6.39
C LEU A 8 -9.15 -7.92 7.38
N ASP A 9 -10.18 -8.48 8.03
CA ASP A 9 -10.00 -9.69 8.86
C ASP A 9 -9.48 -10.87 8.01
N GLN A 10 -9.98 -11.01 6.78
CA GLN A 10 -9.49 -12.03 5.85
C GLN A 10 -7.99 -11.83 5.56
N LEU A 11 -7.56 -10.59 5.31
CA LEU A 11 -6.15 -10.25 5.09
C LEU A 11 -5.29 -10.60 6.31
N TYR A 12 -5.74 -10.24 7.51
CA TYR A 12 -5.03 -10.49 8.77
C TYR A 12 -4.85 -11.98 9.04
N ILE A 13 -5.92 -12.76 8.98
CA ILE A 13 -5.87 -14.20 9.24
C ILE A 13 -5.00 -14.90 8.20
N LEU A 14 -5.11 -14.51 6.93
CA LEU A 14 -4.28 -15.08 5.87
C LEU A 14 -2.79 -14.82 6.12
N ASN A 15 -2.42 -13.57 6.41
CA ASN A 15 -1.02 -13.24 6.68
C ASN A 15 -0.51 -13.90 7.97
N ALA A 16 -1.35 -14.08 8.98
CA ALA A 16 -1.00 -14.82 10.19
C ALA A 16 -0.63 -16.28 9.89
N GLU A 17 -1.42 -16.97 9.06
CA GLU A 17 -1.13 -18.35 8.64
C GLU A 17 0.16 -18.42 7.78
N LEU A 18 0.38 -17.45 6.90
CA LEU A 18 1.65 -17.36 6.15
C LEU A 18 2.85 -17.17 7.09
N MET A 19 2.75 -16.29 8.10
CA MET A 19 3.84 -16.01 9.05
C MET A 19 4.25 -17.25 9.82
N LYS A 20 3.28 -18.05 10.30
CA LYS A 20 3.51 -19.31 11.00
C LYS A 20 4.36 -20.30 10.20
N HIS A 21 4.37 -20.16 8.88
CA HIS A 21 5.11 -21.02 7.96
C HIS A 21 6.15 -20.28 7.12
N GLY A 22 6.54 -19.06 7.54
CA GLY A 22 7.38 -18.18 6.74
C GLY A 22 8.73 -18.78 6.34
N ASP A 23 9.29 -19.66 7.17
CA ASP A 23 10.57 -20.35 6.90
C ASP A 23 10.52 -21.20 5.63
N LYS A 24 9.33 -21.66 5.23
CA LYS A 24 9.14 -22.47 4.02
C LYS A 24 9.27 -21.67 2.72
N PHE A 25 9.13 -20.35 2.77
CA PHE A 25 9.20 -19.52 1.57
C PHE A 25 10.66 -19.24 1.19
N THR A 26 10.97 -19.32 -0.09
CA THR A 26 12.31 -19.00 -0.63
C THR A 26 12.50 -17.49 -0.79
N SER A 27 11.41 -16.72 -0.84
CA SER A 27 11.42 -15.28 -1.01
C SER A 27 10.27 -14.61 -0.25
N PRO A 28 10.31 -13.28 -0.07
CA PRO A 28 9.22 -12.55 0.58
C PRO A 28 7.90 -12.64 -0.21
N ILE A 29 6.82 -12.89 0.51
CA ILE A 29 5.43 -12.70 0.07
C ILE A 29 4.99 -11.32 0.52
N VAL A 30 4.61 -10.46 -0.42
CA VAL A 30 4.29 -9.07 -0.12
C VAL A 30 2.83 -8.79 -0.45
N THR A 31 2.04 -8.39 0.53
CA THR A 31 0.69 -7.87 0.32
C THR A 31 0.77 -6.55 -0.47
N VAL A 32 0.02 -6.46 -1.56
CA VAL A 32 -0.03 -5.30 -2.46
C VAL A 32 -1.50 -4.90 -2.73
N GLY A 33 -1.74 -4.06 -3.73
CA GLY A 33 -3.09 -3.76 -4.19
C GLY A 33 -3.91 -2.90 -3.22
N GLY A 34 -5.24 -3.02 -3.31
CA GLY A 34 -6.16 -2.24 -2.48
C GLY A 34 -6.14 -2.63 -1.01
N GLN A 35 -5.88 -3.91 -0.71
CA GLN A 35 -5.75 -4.42 0.66
C GLN A 35 -4.54 -3.82 1.40
N ALA A 36 -3.40 -3.62 0.73
CA ALA A 36 -2.28 -2.90 1.32
C ALA A 36 -2.63 -1.44 1.66
N VAL A 37 -3.46 -0.78 0.84
CA VAL A 37 -3.95 0.57 1.15
C VAL A 37 -4.84 0.55 2.38
N HIS A 38 -5.82 -0.36 2.42
CA HIS A 38 -6.75 -0.49 3.53
C HIS A 38 -6.02 -0.79 4.84
N TYR A 39 -5.02 -1.68 4.80
CA TYR A 39 -4.14 -1.99 5.92
C TYR A 39 -3.54 -0.73 6.55
N TRP A 40 -2.91 0.14 5.76
CA TRP A 40 -2.23 1.33 6.29
C TRP A 40 -3.18 2.43 6.78
N VAL A 41 -4.33 2.57 6.13
CA VAL A 41 -5.36 3.50 6.59
C VAL A 41 -5.86 3.10 7.98
N VAL A 42 -6.06 1.80 8.23
CA VAL A 42 -6.49 1.30 9.54
C VAL A 42 -5.34 1.32 10.54
N TRP A 43 -4.10 1.01 10.13
CA TRP A 43 -2.92 1.05 10.99
C TRP A 43 -2.70 2.43 11.61
N TYR A 44 -2.83 3.49 10.81
CA TYR A 44 -2.68 4.89 11.24
C TYR A 44 -4.04 5.58 11.48
N LYS A 45 -5.10 4.83 11.82
CA LYS A 45 -6.45 5.38 11.97
C LYS A 45 -6.52 6.54 12.99
N ASP A 46 -5.73 6.47 14.05
CA ASP A 46 -5.76 7.43 15.15
C ASP A 46 -5.03 8.75 14.80
N ASN A 47 -4.31 8.79 13.67
CA ASN A 47 -3.66 9.99 13.15
C ASN A 47 -4.60 10.86 12.28
N TYR A 48 -5.81 10.39 11.97
CA TYR A 48 -6.75 11.16 11.17
C TYR A 48 -7.60 12.08 12.04
N SER A 49 -7.69 13.36 11.66
CA SER A 49 -8.68 14.28 12.21
C SER A 49 -10.10 13.98 11.71
N GLU A 50 -10.20 13.47 10.48
CA GLU A 50 -11.44 13.02 9.84
C GLU A 50 -11.14 11.72 9.08
N HIS A 51 -11.93 10.67 9.34
CA HIS A 51 -11.69 9.38 8.72
C HIS A 51 -12.07 9.40 7.24
N PRO A 52 -11.22 8.81 6.37
CA PRO A 52 -11.51 8.73 4.96
C PRO A 52 -12.69 7.78 4.69
N PRO A 53 -13.45 7.98 3.58
CA PRO A 53 -14.63 7.19 3.27
C PRO A 53 -14.27 5.73 2.99
N ILE A 54 -14.75 4.83 3.86
CA ILE A 54 -14.34 3.42 3.90
C ILE A 54 -14.69 2.65 2.61
N ASP A 55 -15.78 3.02 1.94
CA ASP A 55 -16.25 2.35 0.71
C ASP A 55 -15.24 2.48 -0.45
N TYR A 56 -14.49 3.58 -0.50
CA TYR A 56 -13.47 3.77 -1.54
C TYR A 56 -12.14 3.10 -1.20
N ILE A 57 -11.91 2.80 0.07
CA ILE A 57 -10.66 2.24 0.59
C ILE A 57 -10.72 0.72 0.63
N THR A 58 -11.86 0.19 1.04
CA THR A 58 -12.11 -1.24 1.14
C THR A 58 -11.84 -1.92 -0.20
N SER A 59 -11.16 -3.05 -0.13
CA SER A 59 -10.81 -3.88 -1.28
C SER A 59 -11.10 -5.32 -0.88
N ASN A 60 -11.83 -6.06 -1.71
CA ASN A 60 -12.19 -7.44 -1.41
C ASN A 60 -11.06 -8.39 -1.76
N ASP A 61 -10.53 -8.25 -2.98
CA ASP A 61 -9.47 -9.10 -3.50
C ASP A 61 -8.16 -8.92 -2.72
N ILE A 62 -7.50 -10.03 -2.43
CA ILE A 62 -6.19 -10.06 -1.77
C ILE A 62 -5.12 -10.24 -2.85
N ASP A 63 -4.37 -9.18 -3.12
CA ASP A 63 -3.23 -9.23 -4.03
C ASP A 63 -1.94 -9.47 -3.23
N VAL A 64 -1.15 -10.46 -3.64
CA VAL A 64 0.22 -10.66 -3.10
C VAL A 64 1.22 -10.78 -4.23
N THR A 65 2.46 -10.33 -4.04
CA THR A 65 3.56 -10.69 -4.92
C THR A 65 4.37 -11.82 -4.32
N ALA A 66 4.70 -12.83 -5.12
CA ALA A 66 5.58 -13.93 -4.74
C ALA A 66 6.33 -14.47 -5.97
N ARG A 67 7.40 -15.24 -5.72
CA ARG A 67 8.05 -16.01 -6.80
C ARG A 67 7.20 -17.22 -7.18
N ASN A 68 7.28 -17.63 -8.44
CA ASN A 68 6.53 -18.79 -8.95
C ASN A 68 6.79 -20.07 -8.12
N ILE A 69 8.04 -20.29 -7.69
CA ILE A 69 8.40 -21.44 -6.84
C ILE A 69 7.71 -21.46 -5.48
N ASP A 70 7.30 -20.30 -4.94
CA ASP A 70 6.63 -20.20 -3.65
C ASP A 70 5.11 -20.39 -3.76
N ILE A 71 4.51 -20.39 -4.97
CA ILE A 71 3.05 -20.50 -5.16
C ILE A 71 2.51 -21.82 -4.61
N SER A 72 3.18 -22.94 -4.89
CA SER A 72 2.77 -24.25 -4.37
C SER A 72 2.91 -24.33 -2.85
N VAL A 73 3.90 -23.62 -2.28
CA VAL A 73 4.08 -23.51 -0.82
C VAL A 73 2.95 -22.69 -0.21
N ILE A 74 2.57 -21.56 -0.82
CA ILE A 74 1.43 -20.74 -0.37
C ILE A 74 0.14 -21.57 -0.38
N SER A 75 -0.15 -22.24 -1.50
CA SER A 75 -1.31 -23.12 -1.64
C SER A 75 -1.34 -24.21 -0.57
N SER A 76 -0.20 -24.86 -0.30
CA SER A 76 -0.08 -25.89 0.73
C SER A 76 -0.24 -25.33 2.15
N VAL A 77 0.33 -24.17 2.46
CA VAL A 77 0.23 -23.51 3.77
C VAL A 77 -1.21 -23.08 4.05
N LEU A 78 -1.87 -22.51 3.05
CA LEU A 78 -3.24 -22.04 3.16
C LEU A 78 -4.27 -23.18 3.02
N ASP A 79 -3.86 -24.39 2.64
CA ASP A 79 -4.73 -25.53 2.34
C ASP A 79 -5.84 -25.19 1.34
N VAL A 80 -5.46 -24.53 0.25
CA VAL A 80 -6.36 -24.07 -0.83
C VAL A 80 -5.84 -24.51 -2.19
N PRO A 81 -6.71 -24.80 -3.18
CA PRO A 81 -6.26 -25.16 -4.52
C PRO A 81 -5.58 -23.97 -5.21
N VAL A 82 -4.79 -24.28 -6.24
CA VAL A 82 -4.11 -23.29 -7.07
C VAL A 82 -4.59 -23.41 -8.51
N ASN A 83 -4.98 -22.28 -9.09
CA ASN A 83 -5.24 -22.15 -10.52
C ASN A 83 -4.10 -21.34 -11.14
N TYR A 84 -3.12 -22.02 -11.72
CA TYR A 84 -2.04 -21.34 -12.43
C TYR A 84 -2.57 -20.62 -13.66
N ASN A 85 -2.02 -19.44 -13.91
CA ASN A 85 -2.34 -18.66 -15.09
C ASN A 85 -1.25 -18.88 -16.13
N ASP A 86 -1.60 -19.53 -17.25
CA ASP A 86 -0.70 -19.77 -18.38
C ASP A 86 -0.47 -18.50 -19.25
N GLY A 87 -1.11 -17.38 -18.89
CA GLY A 87 -1.06 -16.10 -19.58
C GLY A 87 0.19 -15.26 -19.31
N SER A 88 0.20 -14.04 -19.87
CA SER A 88 1.26 -13.05 -19.62
C SER A 88 1.04 -12.32 -18.28
N PRO A 89 2.12 -11.96 -17.55
CA PRO A 89 2.07 -11.19 -16.29
C PRO A 89 1.11 -9.97 -16.32
N PRO A 90 0.59 -9.51 -15.16
CA PRO A 90 1.20 -9.67 -13.84
C PRO A 90 0.73 -10.88 -13.02
N SER A 91 -0.50 -11.39 -13.22
CA SER A 91 -1.06 -12.50 -12.43
C SER A 91 -0.44 -13.85 -12.83
N LEU A 92 0.10 -14.56 -11.85
CA LEU A 92 0.73 -15.88 -12.01
C LEU A 92 -0.20 -17.01 -11.61
N ALA A 93 -1.03 -16.81 -10.58
CA ALA A 93 -1.99 -17.80 -10.12
C ALA A 93 -3.11 -17.17 -9.29
N ILE A 94 -4.29 -17.77 -9.35
CA ILE A 94 -5.42 -17.45 -8.47
C ILE A 94 -5.61 -18.61 -7.49
N LEU A 95 -5.62 -18.30 -6.19
CA LEU A 95 -5.89 -19.26 -5.13
C LEU A 95 -7.28 -18.94 -4.53
N PRO A 96 -8.34 -19.64 -4.95
CA PRO A 96 -9.65 -19.44 -4.35
C PRO A 96 -9.64 -19.97 -2.92
N LEU A 97 -10.17 -19.21 -1.97
CA LEU A 97 -10.21 -19.58 -0.54
C LEU A 97 -11.27 -20.64 -0.26
N LYS A 98 -11.05 -21.84 -0.79
CA LYS A 98 -11.81 -23.07 -0.58
C LYS A 98 -10.88 -24.15 -0.02
N ASN A 99 -11.36 -25.00 0.88
CA ASN A 99 -10.56 -26.11 1.38
C ASN A 99 -10.34 -27.14 0.26
N ILE A 100 -9.12 -27.66 0.12
CA ILE A 100 -8.80 -28.69 -0.88
C ILE A 100 -9.65 -29.96 -0.66
N LYS A 101 -9.87 -30.34 0.60
CA LYS A 101 -10.50 -31.62 0.97
C LYS A 101 -11.97 -31.74 0.55
N ASP A 102 -12.77 -30.69 0.76
CA ASP A 102 -14.22 -30.74 0.60
C ASP A 102 -14.79 -29.69 -0.36
N GLY A 103 -13.94 -28.82 -0.91
CA GLY A 103 -14.32 -27.77 -1.85
C GLY A 103 -15.21 -26.68 -1.25
N LYS A 104 -15.45 -26.67 0.07
CA LYS A 104 -16.24 -25.63 0.73
C LYS A 104 -15.41 -24.37 0.91
N ILE A 105 -16.09 -23.22 1.00
CA ILE A 105 -15.45 -21.94 1.32
C ILE A 105 -14.69 -22.10 2.65
N LYS A 106 -13.42 -21.69 2.65
CA LYS A 106 -12.56 -21.77 3.81
C LYS A 106 -13.20 -21.01 4.97
N THR A 107 -13.08 -21.55 6.18
CA THR A 107 -13.61 -20.94 7.40
C THR A 107 -12.52 -20.79 8.45
N TYR A 108 -12.66 -19.76 9.29
CA TYR A 108 -11.82 -19.52 10.45
C TYR A 108 -12.69 -19.00 11.59
N PHE A 109 -12.60 -19.62 12.77
CA PHE A 109 -13.51 -19.38 13.90
C PHE A 109 -14.99 -19.26 13.48
N HIS A 110 -15.47 -20.21 12.67
CA HIS A 110 -16.83 -20.28 12.12
C HIS A 110 -17.24 -19.15 11.14
N LYS A 111 -16.35 -18.23 10.78
CA LYS A 111 -16.60 -17.22 9.74
C LYS A 111 -16.00 -17.65 8.41
N LYS A 112 -16.67 -17.35 7.30
CA LYS A 112 -16.24 -17.73 5.93
C LYS A 112 -15.40 -16.64 5.26
N PHE A 113 -14.43 -17.06 4.45
CA PHE A 113 -13.66 -16.22 3.52
C PHE A 113 -14.48 -15.96 2.24
N VAL A 114 -15.47 -15.07 2.32
CA VAL A 114 -16.33 -14.75 1.17
C VAL A 114 -15.87 -13.49 0.45
N ASN A 115 -16.08 -13.42 -0.86
CA ASN A 115 -15.99 -12.17 -1.59
C ASN A 115 -17.15 -11.28 -1.13
N LYS A 116 -16.84 -10.24 -0.34
CA LYS A 116 -17.85 -9.38 0.27
C LYS A 116 -18.55 -8.49 -0.73
N GLU A 117 -17.89 -8.08 -1.83
CA GLU A 117 -18.55 -7.33 -2.91
C GLU A 117 -19.72 -8.11 -3.51
N ILE A 118 -19.44 -9.36 -3.87
CA ILE A 118 -20.41 -10.23 -4.55
C ILE A 118 -21.54 -10.58 -3.58
N PHE A 119 -21.21 -10.82 -2.31
CA PHE A 119 -22.20 -11.11 -1.30
C PHE A 119 -23.10 -9.89 -1.00
N ASP A 120 -22.52 -8.71 -0.81
CA ASP A 120 -23.29 -7.51 -0.46
C ASP A 120 -24.16 -7.01 -1.65
N ASP A 121 -23.70 -7.19 -2.89
CA ASP A 121 -24.46 -6.86 -4.12
C ASP A 121 -25.53 -7.90 -4.46
N ARG A 122 -25.18 -9.18 -4.46
CA ARG A 122 -26.01 -10.27 -5.04
C ARG A 122 -26.50 -11.31 -4.06
N HIS A 123 -26.06 -11.24 -2.80
CA HIS A 123 -26.35 -12.23 -1.76
C HIS A 123 -25.89 -13.65 -2.12
N ILE A 124 -24.81 -13.75 -2.91
CA ILE A 124 -24.20 -15.03 -3.32
C ILE A 124 -22.91 -15.25 -2.53
N GLU A 125 -22.80 -16.41 -1.87
CA GLU A 125 -21.55 -16.82 -1.22
C GLU A 125 -20.56 -17.37 -2.25
N GLU A 126 -19.67 -16.51 -2.73
CA GLU A 126 -18.47 -16.92 -3.48
C GLU A 126 -17.24 -16.85 -2.57
N PRO A 127 -16.28 -17.78 -2.70
CA PRO A 127 -15.03 -17.65 -1.96
C PRO A 127 -14.32 -16.37 -2.39
N ASN A 128 -13.65 -15.71 -1.45
CA ASN A 128 -12.68 -14.71 -1.82
C ASN A 128 -11.46 -15.39 -2.48
N ILE A 129 -10.63 -14.59 -3.14
CA ILE A 129 -9.45 -15.07 -3.87
C ILE A 129 -8.18 -14.39 -3.38
N VAL A 130 -7.07 -15.10 -3.56
CA VAL A 130 -5.72 -14.54 -3.47
C VAL A 130 -5.14 -14.54 -4.87
N ASP A 131 -4.90 -13.35 -5.44
CA ASP A 131 -4.19 -13.21 -6.71
C ASP A 131 -2.70 -13.11 -6.42
N VAL A 132 -1.94 -14.09 -6.90
CA VAL A 132 -0.48 -14.11 -6.77
C VAL A 132 0.13 -13.49 -8.01
N LEU A 133 0.72 -12.33 -7.83
CA LEU A 133 1.33 -11.51 -8.88
C LEU A 133 2.85 -11.72 -8.94
N SER A 134 3.39 -11.60 -10.14
CA SER A 134 4.85 -11.51 -10.37
C SER A 134 5.43 -10.18 -9.87
N SER A 135 4.62 -9.12 -9.89
CA SER A 135 5.01 -7.77 -9.47
C SER A 135 3.78 -6.88 -9.27
N ALA A 136 3.94 -5.79 -8.50
CA ALA A 136 2.96 -4.71 -8.42
C ALA A 136 3.16 -3.74 -9.59
N SER A 137 2.10 -3.07 -10.07
CA SER A 137 2.11 -2.25 -11.30
C SER A 137 3.22 -1.17 -11.40
N TYR A 138 3.79 -0.74 -10.28
CA TYR A 138 4.84 0.27 -10.19
C TYR A 138 6.26 -0.32 -9.98
N LEU A 139 6.35 -1.62 -9.70
CA LEU A 139 7.56 -2.32 -9.31
C LEU A 139 7.89 -3.45 -10.29
N THR A 140 9.14 -3.86 -10.26
CA THR A 140 9.63 -5.05 -10.94
C THR A 140 9.89 -6.17 -9.92
N PRO A 141 10.01 -7.43 -10.34
CA PRO A 141 10.40 -8.52 -9.44
C PRO A 141 11.72 -8.25 -8.69
N SER A 142 12.62 -7.46 -9.29
CA SER A 142 13.91 -7.07 -8.66
C SER A 142 13.74 -6.19 -7.43
N ASP A 143 12.63 -5.46 -7.33
CA ASP A 143 12.36 -4.51 -6.25
C ASP A 143 11.96 -5.18 -4.93
N PHE A 144 11.71 -6.49 -4.96
CA PHE A 144 11.43 -7.33 -3.80
C PHE A 144 12.66 -8.10 -3.31
N ASN A 145 13.88 -7.59 -3.56
CA ASN A 145 15.13 -8.19 -3.09
C ASN A 145 16.05 -7.17 -2.41
N GLY A 146 16.84 -7.64 -1.44
CA GLY A 146 17.91 -6.88 -0.78
C GLY A 146 17.46 -5.52 -0.25
N ARG A 147 18.23 -4.46 -0.52
CA ARG A 147 17.93 -3.09 -0.04
C ARG A 147 16.62 -2.54 -0.60
N LYS A 148 16.22 -2.95 -1.81
CA LYS A 148 14.99 -2.49 -2.44
C LYS A 148 13.75 -3.07 -1.76
N LEU A 149 13.85 -4.30 -1.25
CA LEU A 149 12.78 -4.88 -0.43
C LEU A 149 12.49 -3.99 0.77
N ILE A 150 13.55 -3.66 1.53
CA ILE A 150 13.44 -2.88 2.78
C ILE A 150 12.86 -1.48 2.50
N ILE A 151 13.28 -0.81 1.42
CA ILE A 151 12.80 0.55 1.15
C ILE A 151 11.37 0.59 0.61
N ASN A 152 10.86 -0.51 0.05
CA ASN A 152 9.53 -0.57 -0.55
C ASN A 152 8.48 -1.24 0.34
N THR A 153 8.89 -1.93 1.41
CA THR A 153 8.00 -2.82 2.17
C THR A 153 8.33 -2.84 3.66
N GLU A 154 7.30 -3.06 4.46
CA GLU A 154 7.43 -3.34 5.89
C GLU A 154 7.11 -4.80 6.20
N VAL A 155 7.61 -5.30 7.33
CA VAL A 155 7.12 -6.56 7.88
C VAL A 155 5.63 -6.38 8.18
N PHE A 156 4.82 -7.38 7.85
CA PHE A 156 3.39 -7.30 8.12
C PHE A 156 3.15 -7.50 9.63
N HIS A 157 2.31 -6.66 10.22
CA HIS A 157 1.91 -6.77 11.63
C HIS A 157 0.39 -6.85 11.75
N LEU A 158 -0.12 -7.55 12.78
CA LEU A 158 -1.54 -7.65 13.06
C LEU A 158 -1.89 -6.64 14.17
N PRO A 159 -2.78 -5.67 13.93
CA PRO A 159 -3.19 -4.69 14.95
C PRO A 159 -4.22 -5.26 15.93
N MET A 160 -4.17 -6.56 16.23
CA MET A 160 -5.17 -7.25 17.06
C MET A 160 -4.61 -7.55 18.45
N GLU A 161 -5.05 -6.79 19.46
CA GLU A 161 -4.50 -6.82 20.84
C GLU A 161 -4.61 -8.17 21.58
N ASN A 162 -5.23 -9.20 21.01
CA ASN A 162 -5.35 -10.52 21.63
C ASN A 162 -5.02 -11.68 20.67
N PHE A 163 -4.46 -11.38 19.50
CA PHE A 163 -4.06 -12.40 18.55
C PHE A 163 -2.57 -12.71 18.73
N GLN A 164 -2.25 -13.85 19.33
CA GLN A 164 -0.85 -14.28 19.44
C GLN A 164 -0.31 -14.68 18.07
N TYR A 165 0.65 -13.91 17.57
CA TYR A 165 1.40 -14.22 16.36
C TYR A 165 2.86 -13.80 16.51
N THR A 166 3.72 -14.39 15.69
CA THR A 166 5.12 -13.96 15.55
C THR A 166 5.29 -13.42 14.15
N ALA A 167 5.69 -12.14 14.03
CA ALA A 167 5.97 -11.53 12.73
C ALA A 167 7.13 -12.25 12.04
N HIS A 168 7.07 -12.37 10.72
CA HIS A 168 8.09 -13.04 9.92
C HIS A 168 8.61 -12.11 8.83
N ASP A 169 9.93 -12.02 8.68
CA ASP A 169 10.61 -11.13 7.74
C ASP A 169 10.19 -11.27 6.26
N LYS A 170 9.77 -12.48 5.86
CA LYS A 170 9.28 -12.83 4.53
C LYS A 170 7.79 -12.56 4.32
N VAL A 171 7.00 -12.28 5.36
CA VAL A 171 5.59 -11.88 5.19
C VAL A 171 5.50 -10.38 5.38
N ARG A 172 5.29 -9.67 4.27
CA ARG A 172 5.48 -8.22 4.18
C ARG A 172 4.28 -7.53 3.55
N VAL A 173 4.26 -6.22 3.60
CA VAL A 173 3.29 -5.35 2.93
C VAL A 173 4.03 -4.20 2.28
N LEU A 174 3.59 -3.73 1.10
CA LEU A 174 4.12 -2.48 0.53
C LEU A 174 3.98 -1.37 1.56
N ASN A 175 5.00 -0.54 1.78
CA ASN A 175 4.86 0.57 2.72
C ASN A 175 3.94 1.68 2.17
N PRO A 176 3.46 2.62 2.99
CA PRO A 176 2.49 3.65 2.56
C PRO A 176 2.96 4.48 1.37
N ILE A 177 4.26 4.80 1.30
CA ILE A 177 4.86 5.59 0.21
C ILE A 177 4.74 4.82 -1.11
N THR A 178 5.13 3.55 -1.10
CA THR A 178 5.08 2.69 -2.28
C THR A 178 3.65 2.35 -2.68
N CYS A 179 2.72 2.22 -1.72
CA CYS A 179 1.29 2.16 -2.00
C CYS A 179 0.83 3.40 -2.77
N MET A 180 1.15 4.61 -2.28
CA MET A 180 0.76 5.87 -2.92
C MET A 180 1.35 6.01 -4.32
N ALA A 181 2.64 5.69 -4.47
CA ALA A 181 3.33 5.70 -5.77
C ALA A 181 2.69 4.70 -6.77
N SER A 182 2.31 3.50 -6.31
CA SER A 182 1.58 2.53 -7.13
C SER A 182 0.25 3.07 -7.62
N ARG A 183 -0.50 3.78 -6.77
CA ARG A 183 -1.76 4.39 -7.17
C ARG A 183 -1.54 5.49 -8.22
N PHE A 184 -0.59 6.40 -8.01
CA PHE A 184 -0.22 7.40 -9.02
C PHE A 184 0.16 6.77 -10.36
N HIS A 185 0.94 5.70 -10.34
CA HIS A 185 1.28 4.97 -11.56
C HIS A 185 0.03 4.42 -12.26
N ASN A 186 -0.89 3.80 -11.52
CA ASN A 186 -2.09 3.19 -12.09
C ASN A 186 -3.01 4.18 -12.80
N VAL A 187 -3.25 5.35 -12.20
CA VAL A 187 -4.09 6.38 -12.83
C VAL A 187 -3.38 7.03 -14.02
N THR A 188 -2.08 7.31 -13.92
CA THR A 188 -1.36 8.00 -15.00
C THR A 188 -1.04 7.12 -16.20
N GLN A 189 -0.93 5.81 -16.02
CA GLN A 189 -0.76 4.84 -17.11
C GLN A 189 -2.08 4.25 -17.62
N GLY A 190 -3.23 4.66 -17.06
CA GLY A 190 -4.55 4.14 -17.45
C GLY A 190 -4.77 2.66 -17.12
N VAL A 191 -3.97 2.09 -16.19
CA VAL A 191 -4.10 0.68 -15.76
C VAL A 191 -5.41 0.45 -15.01
N LYS A 192 -5.84 1.43 -14.20
CA LYS A 192 -7.12 1.39 -13.49
C LYS A 192 -8.09 2.43 -14.07
N ARG A 193 -9.32 2.00 -14.32
CA ARG A 193 -10.36 2.82 -14.97
C ARG A 193 -11.15 3.69 -13.98
N ASN A 194 -11.26 3.27 -12.72
CA ASN A 194 -11.97 4.04 -11.69
C ASN A 194 -11.05 5.09 -11.05
N VAL A 195 -10.91 6.24 -11.74
CA VAL A 195 -10.08 7.35 -11.27
C VAL A 195 -10.56 7.89 -9.92
N VAL A 196 -11.87 7.96 -9.70
CA VAL A 196 -12.47 8.48 -8.45
C VAL A 196 -12.01 7.68 -7.25
N GLN A 197 -12.09 6.35 -7.32
CA GLN A 197 -11.64 5.48 -6.23
C GLN A 197 -10.15 5.62 -5.98
N GLU A 198 -9.32 5.68 -7.04
CA GLU A 198 -7.87 5.83 -6.88
C GLU A 198 -7.49 7.19 -6.29
N VAL A 199 -8.21 8.28 -6.62
CA VAL A 199 -8.04 9.59 -5.96
C VAL A 199 -8.36 9.48 -4.47
N SER A 200 -9.49 8.87 -4.09
CA SER A 200 -9.87 8.67 -2.69
C SER A 200 -8.82 7.86 -1.92
N ARG A 201 -8.27 6.81 -2.53
CA ARG A 201 -7.18 6.00 -1.95
C ARG A 201 -5.88 6.78 -1.78
N ILE A 202 -5.50 7.60 -2.77
CA ILE A 202 -4.33 8.47 -2.66
C ILE A 202 -4.50 9.47 -1.54
N LYS A 203 -5.68 10.11 -1.44
CA LYS A 203 -5.98 11.06 -0.35
C LYS A 203 -5.99 10.38 1.01
N ALA A 204 -6.58 9.18 1.10
CA ALA A 204 -6.55 8.38 2.32
C ALA A 204 -5.09 8.09 2.74
N LEU A 205 -4.19 7.76 1.81
CA LEU A 205 -2.79 7.47 2.13
C LEU A 205 -1.95 8.68 2.59
N MET A 206 -2.43 9.92 2.46
CA MET A 206 -1.65 11.10 2.84
C MET A 206 -1.23 11.07 4.31
N VAL A 207 -2.15 10.73 5.22
CA VAL A 207 -1.87 10.63 6.66
C VAL A 207 -0.89 9.47 6.96
N PRO A 208 -1.14 8.22 6.49
CA PRO A 208 -0.20 7.11 6.64
C PRO A 208 1.20 7.41 6.13
N VAL A 209 1.34 8.10 4.99
CA VAL A 209 2.67 8.46 4.44
C VAL A 209 3.41 9.43 5.36
N VAL A 210 2.74 10.47 5.87
CA VAL A 210 3.34 11.44 6.79
C VAL A 210 3.74 10.75 8.09
N ALA A 211 2.81 10.04 8.73
CA ALA A 211 3.04 9.33 9.98
C ALA A 211 4.19 8.31 9.86
N PHE A 212 4.18 7.52 8.78
CA PHE A 212 5.22 6.53 8.51
C PHE A 212 6.62 7.15 8.34
N ILE A 213 6.75 8.24 7.58
CA ILE A 213 8.06 8.89 7.40
C ILE A 213 8.58 9.43 8.74
N ILE A 214 7.72 10.09 9.51
CA ILE A 214 8.06 10.62 10.84
C ILE A 214 8.51 9.48 11.76
N GLU A 215 7.71 8.41 11.84
CA GLU A 215 8.03 7.21 12.63
C GLU A 215 9.40 6.64 12.24
N LYS A 216 9.71 6.54 10.93
CA LYS A 216 11.02 6.06 10.47
C LYS A 216 12.17 6.94 10.93
N PHE A 217 12.01 8.26 11.01
CA PHE A 217 13.03 9.12 11.63
C PHE A 217 13.14 8.90 13.15
N PHE A 218 12.05 8.58 13.84
CA PHE A 218 12.07 8.36 15.28
C PHE A 218 12.65 7.00 15.69
N ILE A 219 12.42 5.94 14.91
CA ILE A 219 12.90 4.59 15.25
C ILE A 219 14.26 4.25 14.64
N GLU A 220 14.62 4.83 13.49
CA GLU A 220 15.87 4.54 12.80
C GLU A 220 16.94 5.62 13.06
N GLU A 221 18.18 5.30 12.67
CA GLU A 221 19.20 6.33 12.45
C GLU A 221 18.76 7.29 11.34
N PHE A 222 19.15 8.56 11.47
CA PHE A 222 18.77 9.63 10.54
C PHE A 222 18.99 9.27 9.06
N ARG A 223 20.13 8.64 8.73
CA ARG A 223 20.44 8.24 7.34
C ARG A 223 19.49 7.19 6.78
N ASN A 224 18.92 6.33 7.63
CA ASN A 224 17.94 5.33 7.20
C ASN A 224 16.55 5.96 7.08
N GLY A 225 16.12 6.75 8.07
CA GLY A 225 14.86 7.51 8.00
C GLY A 225 14.80 8.41 6.76
N ARG A 226 15.88 9.13 6.47
CA ARG A 226 16.01 10.00 5.28
C ARG A 226 15.75 9.27 3.96
N LYS A 227 16.12 7.99 3.83
CA LYS A 227 15.87 7.24 2.59
C LYS A 227 14.39 7.15 2.25
N PHE A 228 13.50 7.08 3.25
CA PHE A 228 12.06 7.02 3.03
C PHE A 228 11.50 8.39 2.61
N LEU A 229 11.97 9.47 3.21
CA LEU A 229 11.62 10.82 2.75
C LEU A 229 12.13 11.09 1.33
N ASP A 230 13.38 10.70 1.03
CA ASP A 230 13.95 10.82 -0.31
C ASP A 230 13.17 9.97 -1.34
N LEU A 231 12.72 8.76 -0.94
CA LEU A 231 11.81 7.94 -1.75
C LEU A 231 10.52 8.73 -2.04
N PHE A 232 9.85 9.24 -1.01
CA PHE A 232 8.60 9.99 -1.17
C PHE A 232 8.77 11.19 -2.10
N VAL A 233 9.76 12.06 -1.84
CA VAL A 233 10.09 13.23 -2.66
C VAL A 233 10.36 12.84 -4.11
N ARG A 234 11.13 11.76 -4.34
CA ARG A 234 11.42 11.26 -5.69
C ARG A 234 10.16 10.84 -6.42
N GLU A 235 9.26 10.13 -5.75
CA GLU A 235 8.04 9.61 -6.37
C GLU A 235 7.04 10.71 -6.73
N VAL A 236 6.76 11.61 -5.78
CA VAL A 236 5.82 12.72 -6.01
C VAL A 236 6.40 13.81 -6.91
N GLY A 237 7.73 13.92 -7.00
CA GLY A 237 8.44 14.86 -7.88
C GLY A 237 8.40 14.51 -9.36
N LYS A 238 7.90 13.32 -9.74
CA LYS A 238 7.82 12.88 -11.14
C LYS A 238 6.90 13.79 -11.96
N THR A 239 7.43 14.31 -13.07
CA THR A 239 6.70 15.19 -14.00
C THR A 239 5.36 14.60 -14.45
N ALA A 240 5.31 13.28 -14.67
CA ALA A 240 4.12 12.57 -15.12
C ALA A 240 2.93 12.70 -14.14
N TYR A 241 3.19 12.86 -12.84
CA TYR A 241 2.13 12.91 -11.82
C TYR A 241 1.63 14.34 -11.54
N ARG A 242 2.38 15.37 -11.95
CA ARG A 242 2.07 16.77 -11.59
C ARG A 242 0.70 17.24 -12.03
N ARG A 243 0.25 16.88 -13.24
CA ARG A 243 -1.08 17.28 -13.73
C ARG A 243 -2.16 16.70 -12.83
N PHE A 244 -2.07 15.40 -12.56
CA PHE A 244 -3.01 14.67 -11.69
C PHE A 244 -3.03 15.24 -10.27
N ILE A 245 -1.85 15.51 -9.68
CA ILE A 245 -1.72 16.14 -8.36
C ILE A 245 -2.48 17.46 -8.29
N VAL A 246 -2.35 18.31 -9.32
CA VAL A 246 -3.02 19.62 -9.38
C VAL A 246 -4.52 19.47 -9.60
N GLU A 247 -4.95 18.67 -10.57
CA GLU A 247 -6.38 18.51 -10.93
C GLU A 247 -7.19 17.91 -9.77
N HIS A 248 -6.59 17.02 -8.97
CA HIS A 248 -7.27 16.35 -7.86
C HIS A 248 -6.95 16.91 -6.48
N GLN A 249 -6.18 18.00 -6.41
CA GLN A 249 -5.82 18.69 -5.17
C GLN A 249 -5.20 17.72 -4.16
N ILE A 250 -4.11 17.06 -4.57
CA ILE A 250 -3.33 16.21 -3.67
C ILE A 250 -2.27 17.10 -3.00
N ASP A 251 -2.41 17.37 -1.70
CA ASP A 251 -1.61 18.38 -0.98
C ASP A 251 -0.21 17.89 -0.58
N ILE A 252 0.61 17.52 -1.57
CA ILE A 252 1.98 17.02 -1.35
C ILE A 252 2.87 18.02 -0.59
N ILE A 253 2.70 19.33 -0.84
CA ILE A 253 3.48 20.37 -0.16
C ILE A 253 3.15 20.39 1.33
N LYS A 254 1.85 20.37 1.68
CA LYS A 254 1.40 20.31 3.07
C LYS A 254 1.92 19.06 3.79
N MET A 255 1.96 17.91 3.12
CA MET A 255 2.56 16.69 3.68
C MET A 255 4.04 16.89 4.04
N LEU A 256 4.84 17.49 3.14
CA LEU A 256 6.25 17.75 3.40
C LEU A 256 6.48 18.81 4.47
N GLU A 257 5.65 19.85 4.51
CA GLU A 257 5.69 20.89 5.55
C GLU A 257 5.39 20.30 6.93
N LEU A 258 4.39 19.41 7.04
CA LEU A 258 4.10 18.70 8.28
C LEU A 258 5.27 17.81 8.73
N ILE A 259 5.85 17.03 7.82
CA ILE A 259 7.06 16.24 8.12
C ILE A 259 8.19 17.16 8.59
N HIS A 260 8.41 18.30 7.93
CA HIS A 260 9.45 19.25 8.30
C HIS A 260 9.22 19.86 9.68
N SER A 261 7.99 20.28 10.00
CA SER A 261 7.63 20.84 11.31
C SER A 261 7.91 19.84 12.43
N GLU A 262 7.38 18.63 12.31
CA GLU A 262 7.50 17.56 13.31
C GLU A 262 8.96 17.17 13.56
N LEU A 263 9.77 17.05 12.50
CA LEU A 263 11.19 16.74 12.64
C LEU A 263 11.98 17.91 13.27
N SER A 264 11.61 19.16 12.96
CA SER A 264 12.28 20.35 13.49
C SER A 264 11.97 20.57 14.97
N GLU A 265 10.72 20.35 15.38
CA GLU A 265 10.26 20.50 16.76
C GLU A 265 10.76 19.39 17.68
N SER A 266 11.12 18.22 17.12
CA SER A 266 11.56 17.06 17.90
C SER A 266 12.87 17.26 18.68
N GLY A 267 13.71 18.22 18.29
CA GLY A 267 15.06 18.42 18.85
C GLY A 267 16.06 17.27 18.61
N LYS A 268 15.62 16.12 18.06
CA LYS A 268 16.41 14.88 17.94
C LYS A 268 17.64 15.02 17.03
N PHE A 269 17.64 16.00 16.13
CA PHE A 269 18.60 16.08 15.01
C PHE A 269 19.42 17.37 14.95
N GLU A 270 19.41 18.16 16.03
CA GLU A 270 19.93 19.54 16.05
C GLU A 270 21.45 19.68 15.90
N GLU A 271 22.26 18.66 16.20
CA GLU A 271 23.73 18.80 16.13
C GLU A 271 24.33 18.33 14.80
N ASN A 272 24.01 17.11 14.36
CA ASN A 272 24.70 16.46 13.23
C ASN A 272 23.95 16.51 11.90
N ASN A 273 22.67 16.88 11.90
CA ASN A 273 21.83 16.94 10.69
C ASN A 273 21.04 18.25 10.58
N HIS A 274 21.46 19.29 11.30
CA HIS A 274 20.80 20.59 11.35
C HIS A 274 20.61 21.23 9.97
N ALA A 275 21.64 21.16 9.12
CA ALA A 275 21.61 21.72 7.76
C ALA A 275 20.52 21.08 6.88
N PHE A 276 20.18 19.81 7.13
CA PHE A 276 19.09 19.17 6.41
C PHE A 276 17.75 19.82 6.75
N LEU A 277 17.48 20.02 8.04
CA LEU A 277 16.23 20.60 8.53
C LEU A 277 16.13 22.10 8.25
N THR A 278 17.21 22.86 8.34
CA THR A 278 17.16 24.31 8.15
C THR A 278 17.36 24.77 6.71
N LYS A 279 17.91 23.91 5.84
CA LYS A 279 18.25 24.30 4.47
C LYS A 279 17.83 23.28 3.42
N GLU A 280 18.26 22.02 3.50
CA GLU A 280 18.03 21.06 2.40
C GLU A 280 16.55 20.75 2.18
N LEU A 281 15.84 20.33 3.23
CA LEU A 281 14.42 20.00 3.14
C LEU A 281 13.54 21.22 2.79
N PRO A 282 13.70 22.39 3.44
CA PRO A 282 13.00 23.62 3.03
C PRO A 282 13.22 23.99 1.56
N ASN A 283 14.45 23.85 1.05
CA ASN A 283 14.73 24.10 -0.37
C ASN A 283 14.02 23.10 -1.27
N THR A 284 14.00 21.82 -0.92
CA THR A 284 13.26 20.79 -1.65
C THR A 284 11.76 21.12 -1.70
N ILE A 285 11.16 21.50 -0.57
CA ILE A 285 9.75 21.90 -0.47
C ILE A 285 9.48 23.09 -1.39
N HIS A 286 10.31 24.13 -1.32
CA HIS A 286 10.19 25.32 -2.15
C HIS A 286 10.26 25.00 -3.65
N GLN A 287 11.23 24.17 -4.06
CA GLN A 287 11.37 23.80 -5.47
C GLN A 287 10.17 22.99 -5.99
N LEU A 288 9.64 22.06 -5.20
CA LEU A 288 8.43 21.32 -5.56
C LEU A 288 7.20 22.23 -5.64
N SER A 289 7.06 23.18 -4.69
CA SER A 289 5.98 24.17 -4.69
C SER A 289 5.98 24.99 -5.98
N LEU A 290 7.13 25.52 -6.40
CA LEU A 290 7.27 26.24 -7.67
C LEU A 290 6.86 25.38 -8.88
N GLN A 291 7.18 24.09 -8.88
CA GLN A 291 6.80 23.18 -9.98
C GLN A 291 5.28 22.94 -10.04
N ILE A 292 4.63 22.81 -8.88
CA ILE A 292 3.18 22.63 -8.78
C ILE A 292 2.46 23.92 -9.22
N GLU A 293 2.88 25.09 -8.76
CA GLU A 293 2.29 26.37 -9.15
C GLU A 293 2.43 26.65 -10.64
N ARG A 294 3.60 26.33 -11.22
CA ARG A 294 3.79 26.40 -12.69
C ARG A 294 2.79 25.51 -13.43
N LYS A 295 2.57 24.29 -12.95
CA LYS A 295 1.61 23.36 -13.58
C LYS A 295 0.17 23.85 -13.44
N LYS A 296 -0.20 24.41 -12.28
CA LYS A 296 -1.51 25.02 -12.03
C LYS A 296 -1.78 26.19 -12.98
N ALA A 297 -0.81 27.10 -13.14
CA ALA A 297 -0.90 28.20 -14.11
C ALA A 297 -1.03 27.70 -15.56
N GLN A 298 -0.30 26.63 -15.92
CA GLN A 298 -0.40 26.01 -17.25
C GLN A 298 -1.82 25.47 -17.51
N ILE A 299 -2.36 24.65 -16.59
CA ILE A 299 -3.70 24.05 -16.74
C ILE A 299 -4.77 25.15 -16.83
N HIS A 300 -4.66 26.21 -16.03
CA HIS A 300 -5.59 27.34 -16.09
C HIS A 300 -5.60 28.02 -17.47
N ARG A 301 -4.43 28.23 -18.09
CA ARG A 301 -4.31 28.78 -19.45
C ARG A 301 -4.91 27.86 -20.51
N GLU A 302 -4.70 26.55 -20.39
CA GLU A 302 -5.29 25.55 -21.29
C GLU A 302 -6.83 25.58 -21.25
N ILE A 303 -7.42 25.73 -20.06
CA ILE A 303 -8.88 25.83 -19.89
C ILE A 303 -9.41 27.12 -20.54
N LEU A 304 -8.77 28.26 -20.30
CA LEU A 304 -9.18 29.54 -20.90
C LEU A 304 -9.09 29.53 -22.44
N THR A 305 -8.17 28.76 -23.01
CA THR A 305 -7.97 28.67 -24.46
C THR A 305 -8.99 27.73 -25.12
N LYS A 306 -9.44 26.68 -24.44
CA LYS A 306 -10.49 25.77 -24.93
C LYS A 306 -11.90 26.36 -24.89
N ASN A 307 -12.11 27.38 -24.07
CA ASN A 307 -13.40 28.07 -23.93
C ASN A 307 -13.54 29.30 -24.84
N LYS A 308 -12.58 29.51 -25.76
CA LYS A 308 -12.63 30.50 -26.84
C LYS A 308 -12.84 29.80 -28.18
#